data_AF-A0A2G2X5W4-F1
#
_entry.id   AF-A0A2G2X5W4-F1
#
_cell.length_a   1.000
_cell.length_b   1.000
_cell.length_c   1.000
_cell.angle_alpha   90.00
_cell.angle_beta   90.00
_cell.angle_gamma   90.00
#
_symmetry.space_group_name_H-M   'P 1'
#
loop_
_entity.id
_entity.type
_entity.pdbx_description
1 polymer ?
#
loop_
_entity_poly.entity_id
_entity_poly.type
_entity_poly.pdbx_seq_one_letter_code
_entity_poly.pdbx_strand_id
1 'polypeptide(L)'
;MVATLLSAGTKPNFVTDPTSENLGGCTASDLASKNGHEGLDAYLAEKAIVAQFKDMALVRNISGSLQTISESINLENFIEEELNLKDSLATYSTAADADADAAAHIPATFRERSLKERTKAVEFLNLEMEAHNIITATKIQHAFCNYEI
;
A
#
# COMPACT_ATOMS: atom_id res chain seq x y z
N MET A 1 11.84 -35.89 20.25
CA MET A 1 11.03 -36.30 19.08
C MET A 1 11.06 -35.27 17.95
N VAL A 2 11.12 -33.95 18.21
CA VAL A 2 11.21 -32.93 17.14
C VAL A 2 12.55 -32.97 16.38
N ALA A 3 13.68 -33.00 17.09
CA ALA A 3 15.01 -33.04 16.45
C ALA A 3 15.21 -34.28 15.55
N THR A 4 14.70 -35.44 15.98
CA THR A 4 14.77 -36.69 15.22
C THR A 4 13.94 -36.64 13.93
N LEU A 5 12.80 -35.95 13.94
CA LEU A 5 11.97 -35.75 12.75
C LEU A 5 12.65 -34.80 11.76
N LEU A 6 13.24 -33.71 12.26
CA LEU A 6 14.03 -32.80 11.44
C LEU A 6 15.22 -33.52 10.79
N SER A 7 15.89 -34.42 11.51
CA SER A 7 16.94 -35.28 10.95
C SER A 7 16.42 -36.29 9.93
N ALA A 8 15.17 -36.74 10.05
CA ALA A 8 14.51 -37.60 9.06
C ALA A 8 14.10 -36.84 7.78
N GLY A 9 14.37 -35.53 7.71
CA GLY A 9 14.12 -34.72 6.51
C GLY A 9 12.78 -33.98 6.52
N THR A 10 12.06 -33.94 7.65
CA THR A 10 10.84 -33.12 7.73
C THR A 10 11.19 -31.64 7.62
N LYS A 11 10.51 -30.91 6.73
CA LYS A 11 10.73 -29.47 6.60
C LYS A 11 9.92 -28.69 7.65
N PRO A 12 10.56 -27.86 8.49
CA PRO A 12 9.87 -27.08 9.52
C PRO A 12 9.11 -25.86 8.99
N ASN A 13 9.32 -25.48 7.74
CA ASN A 13 8.65 -24.36 7.09
C ASN A 13 7.26 -24.72 6.53
N PHE A 14 6.86 -25.99 6.57
CA PHE A 14 5.53 -26.41 6.16
C PHE A 14 4.48 -26.09 7.21
N VAL A 15 3.27 -25.91 6.71
CA VAL A 15 2.10 -25.52 7.46
C VAL A 15 1.15 -26.73 7.54
N THR A 16 0.44 -26.88 8.65
CA THR A 16 -0.58 -27.93 8.80
C THR A 16 -1.80 -27.68 7.92
N ASP A 17 -2.67 -28.69 7.80
CA ASP A 17 -3.95 -28.53 7.13
C ASP A 17 -4.77 -27.35 7.71
N PRO A 18 -5.43 -26.56 6.86
CA PRO A 18 -6.34 -25.51 7.28
C PRO A 18 -7.41 -26.04 8.24
N THR A 19 -7.65 -25.31 9.32
CA THR A 19 -8.72 -25.60 10.28
C THR A 19 -9.69 -24.43 10.33
N SER A 20 -10.89 -24.62 10.91
CA SER A 20 -11.86 -23.52 11.08
C SER A 20 -11.32 -22.37 11.92
N GLU A 21 -10.36 -22.64 12.81
CA GLU A 21 -9.67 -21.62 13.62
C GLU A 21 -8.53 -20.94 12.87
N ASN A 22 -7.88 -21.65 11.94
CA ASN A 22 -6.81 -21.10 11.13
C ASN A 22 -6.92 -21.58 9.68
N LEU A 23 -7.52 -20.72 8.85
CA LEU A 23 -7.75 -20.96 7.42
C LEU A 23 -6.45 -21.05 6.60
N GLY A 24 -5.35 -20.48 7.11
CA GLY A 24 -4.03 -20.58 6.50
C GLY A 24 -3.22 -21.80 6.97
N GLY A 25 -3.70 -22.52 8.00
CA GLY A 25 -2.95 -23.55 8.70
C GLY A 25 -1.85 -22.98 9.62
N CYS A 26 -1.35 -23.77 10.56
CA CYS A 26 -0.32 -23.35 11.52
C CYS A 26 1.05 -23.94 11.18
N THR A 27 2.12 -23.18 11.34
CA THR A 27 3.47 -23.74 11.31
C THR A 27 3.75 -24.50 12.61
N ALA A 28 4.70 -25.44 12.58
CA ALA A 28 5.13 -26.18 13.78
C ALA A 28 5.56 -25.25 14.93
N SER A 29 6.12 -24.08 14.59
CA SER A 29 6.45 -22.99 15.52
C SER A 29 5.22 -22.42 16.22
N ASP A 30 4.21 -22.02 15.44
CA ASP A 30 2.96 -21.46 15.95
C ASP A 30 2.23 -22.45 16.86
N LEU A 31 2.27 -23.75 16.51
CA LEU A 31 1.72 -24.81 17.36
C LEU A 31 2.50 -24.98 18.66
N ALA A 32 3.83 -24.86 18.64
CA ALA A 32 4.64 -24.90 19.85
C ALA A 32 4.35 -23.68 20.75
N SER A 33 4.21 -22.49 20.16
CA SER A 33 3.87 -21.24 20.85
C SER A 33 2.47 -21.30 21.48
N LYS A 34 1.45 -21.75 20.72
CA LYS A 34 0.06 -21.94 21.20
C LYS A 34 -0.03 -22.90 22.39
N ASN A 35 0.89 -23.86 22.48
CA ASN A 35 0.97 -24.82 23.58
C ASN A 35 1.89 -24.38 24.73
N GLY A 36 2.46 -23.16 24.69
CA GLY A 36 3.33 -22.62 25.75
C GLY A 36 4.77 -23.14 25.72
N HIS A 37 5.24 -23.65 24.59
CA HIS A 37 6.60 -24.14 24.41
C HIS A 37 7.50 -23.11 23.72
N GLU A 38 7.75 -21.98 24.39
CA GLU A 38 8.48 -20.83 23.83
C GLU A 38 9.90 -21.16 23.32
N GLY A 39 10.66 -21.98 24.06
CA GLY A 39 11.99 -22.39 23.63
C GLY A 39 11.99 -23.31 22.39
N LEU A 40 10.94 -24.11 22.24
CA LEU A 40 10.77 -24.99 21.08
C LEU A 40 10.27 -24.19 19.87
N ASP A 41 9.39 -23.21 20.09
CA ASP A 41 8.95 -22.25 19.10
C ASP A 41 10.16 -21.51 18.51
N ALA A 42 10.97 -20.85 19.34
CA ALA A 42 12.16 -20.15 18.87
C ALA A 42 13.12 -21.05 18.05
N TYR A 43 13.35 -22.29 18.52
CA TYR A 43 14.18 -23.25 17.79
C TYR A 43 13.57 -23.66 16.45
N LEU A 44 12.27 -23.94 16.39
CA LEU A 44 11.56 -24.32 15.17
C LEU A 44 11.48 -23.16 14.17
N ALA A 45 11.24 -21.94 14.64
CA ALA A 45 11.28 -20.72 13.83
C ALA A 45 12.65 -20.55 13.17
N GLU A 46 13.74 -20.71 13.93
CA GLU A 46 15.09 -20.63 13.38
C GLU A 46 15.31 -21.67 12.27
N LYS A 47 14.92 -22.93 12.52
CA LYS A 47 15.06 -24.00 11.51
C LYS A 47 14.16 -23.78 10.29
N ALA A 48 12.96 -23.23 10.46
CA ALA A 48 12.06 -22.88 9.37
C ALA A 48 12.67 -21.81 8.45
N ILE A 49 13.22 -20.74 9.02
CA ILE A 49 13.87 -19.66 8.26
C ILE A 49 15.09 -20.19 7.51
N VAL A 50 15.93 -20.99 8.17
CA VAL A 50 17.11 -21.60 7.52
C VAL A 50 16.70 -22.53 6.37
N ALA A 51 15.63 -23.32 6.55
CA ALA A 51 15.11 -24.19 5.50
C ALA A 51 14.55 -23.38 4.31
N GLN A 52 13.78 -22.33 4.58
CA GLN A 52 13.26 -21.43 3.55
C GLN A 52 14.37 -20.71 2.77
N PHE A 53 15.42 -20.26 3.47
CA PHE A 53 16.58 -19.64 2.82
C PHE A 53 17.30 -20.63 1.89
N LYS A 54 17.48 -21.89 2.31
CA LYS A 54 18.05 -22.93 1.46
C LYS A 54 17.19 -23.22 0.23
N ASP A 55 15.88 -23.31 0.41
CA ASP A 55 14.93 -23.48 -0.69
C ASP A 55 15.00 -22.29 -1.66
N MET A 56 15.07 -21.05 -1.17
CA MET A 56 15.23 -19.85 -2.00
C MET A 56 16.59 -19.78 -2.71
N ALA A 57 17.68 -20.18 -2.05
CA ALA A 57 19.01 -20.25 -2.64
C ALA A 57 19.08 -21.31 -3.75
N LEU A 58 18.40 -22.44 -3.56
CA LEU A 58 18.26 -23.48 -4.58
C LEU A 58 17.45 -22.95 -5.78
N VAL A 59 16.30 -22.31 -5.53
CA VAL A 59 15.49 -21.67 -6.60
C VAL A 59 16.30 -20.61 -7.35
N ARG A 60 17.12 -19.82 -6.66
CA ARG A 60 18.01 -18.82 -7.28
C ARG A 60 19.12 -19.47 -8.13
N ASN A 61 19.72 -20.56 -7.64
CA ASN A 61 20.75 -21.28 -8.39
C ASN A 61 20.16 -21.97 -9.64
N ILE A 62 18.93 -22.49 -9.55
CA ILE A 62 18.18 -22.95 -10.72
C ILE A 62 17.88 -21.76 -11.64
N SER A 63 17.47 -20.60 -11.11
CA SER A 63 17.19 -19.40 -11.91
C SER A 63 18.41 -18.76 -12.59
N GLY A 64 19.64 -19.23 -12.30
CA GLY A 64 20.83 -18.93 -13.11
C GLY A 64 20.83 -19.67 -14.46
N SER A 65 19.98 -20.68 -14.60
CA SER A 65 19.59 -21.32 -15.85
C SER A 65 18.07 -21.21 -15.96
N LEU A 66 17.59 -20.18 -16.68
CA LEU A 66 16.20 -20.05 -17.10
C LEU A 66 15.77 -21.31 -17.86
N GLN A 67 15.33 -22.33 -17.14
CA GLN A 67 14.63 -23.48 -17.68
C GLN A 67 13.32 -23.57 -16.92
N THR A 68 12.36 -22.83 -17.49
CA THR A 68 10.92 -23.02 -17.38
C THR A 68 10.60 -24.49 -17.09
N ILE A 69 10.25 -24.79 -15.84
CA ILE A 69 9.56 -26.04 -15.53
C ILE A 69 8.13 -25.85 -16.01
N SER A 70 7.95 -26.13 -17.30
CA SER A 70 6.65 -26.34 -17.94
C SER A 70 6.17 -27.73 -17.53
N GLU A 71 5.54 -27.83 -16.36
CA GLU A 71 4.71 -28.98 -16.03
C GLU A 71 3.32 -28.75 -16.62
N SER A 72 3.12 -29.26 -17.84
CA SER A 72 1.92 -29.95 -18.31
C SER A 72 0.57 -29.51 -17.69
N ILE A 73 0.20 -28.25 -17.83
CA ILE A 73 -1.17 -27.78 -17.65
C ILE A 73 -1.51 -26.99 -18.91
N ASN A 74 -2.48 -27.47 -19.69
CA ASN A 74 -3.04 -26.89 -20.92
C ASN A 74 -2.39 -25.58 -21.38
N LEU A 75 -1.30 -25.73 -22.15
CA LEU A 75 -0.42 -24.65 -22.59
C LEU A 75 -1.15 -23.62 -23.46
N GLU A 76 -2.23 -24.01 -24.16
CA GLU A 76 -2.98 -23.09 -25.03
C GLU A 76 -3.72 -22.01 -24.23
N ASN A 77 -4.36 -22.38 -23.11
CA ASN A 77 -5.03 -21.41 -22.24
C ASN A 77 -4.03 -20.63 -21.39
N PHE A 78 -2.89 -21.23 -21.02
CA PHE A 78 -1.86 -20.55 -20.25
C PHE A 78 -1.10 -19.52 -21.09
N ILE A 79 -0.85 -19.79 -22.39
CA ILE A 79 -0.21 -18.81 -23.28
C ILE A 79 -1.13 -17.61 -23.48
N GLU A 80 -2.44 -17.81 -23.68
CA GLU A 80 -3.37 -16.69 -23.77
C GLU A 80 -3.52 -15.97 -22.43
N GLU A 81 -3.66 -16.66 -21.30
CA GLU A 81 -3.72 -16.00 -19.99
C GLU A 81 -2.41 -15.26 -19.64
N GLU A 82 -1.23 -15.80 -19.95
CA GLU A 82 0.06 -15.14 -19.72
C GLU A 82 0.25 -13.95 -20.67
N LEU A 83 -0.21 -14.04 -21.93
CA LEU A 83 -0.25 -12.91 -22.86
C LEU A 83 -1.23 -11.84 -22.37
N ASN A 84 -2.41 -12.23 -21.91
CA ASN A 84 -3.44 -11.33 -21.40
C ASN A 84 -3.05 -10.72 -20.04
N LEU A 85 -2.31 -11.45 -19.21
CA LEU A 85 -1.67 -10.95 -17.97
C LEU A 85 -0.53 -10.01 -18.29
N LYS A 86 0.28 -10.28 -19.31
CA LYS A 86 1.35 -9.38 -19.77
C LYS A 86 0.78 -8.11 -20.40
N ASP A 87 -0.30 -8.20 -21.18
CA ASP A 87 -1.02 -7.03 -21.71
C ASP A 87 -1.75 -6.27 -20.59
N SER A 88 -2.33 -6.97 -19.61
CA SER A 88 -2.93 -6.34 -18.43
C SER A 88 -1.88 -5.68 -17.53
N LEU A 89 -0.67 -6.23 -17.45
CA LEU A 89 0.44 -5.66 -16.66
C LEU A 89 1.14 -4.53 -17.42
N ALA A 90 1.19 -4.56 -18.74
CA ALA A 90 1.64 -3.45 -19.57
C ALA A 90 0.64 -2.30 -19.56
N THR A 91 -0.66 -2.57 -19.57
CA THR A 91 -1.70 -1.54 -19.37
C THR A 91 -1.71 -1.01 -17.95
N TYR A 92 -1.49 -1.84 -16.92
CA TYR A 92 -1.32 -1.38 -15.54
C TYR A 92 -0.02 -0.60 -15.33
N SER A 93 1.09 -0.98 -15.98
CA SER A 93 2.35 -0.22 -15.92
C SER A 93 2.27 1.06 -16.72
N THR A 94 1.58 1.09 -17.86
CA THR A 94 1.35 2.34 -18.61
C THR A 94 0.35 3.23 -17.88
N ALA A 95 -0.62 2.65 -17.15
CA ALA A 95 -1.45 3.40 -16.21
C ALA A 95 -0.65 3.89 -15.01
N ALA A 96 0.30 3.11 -14.48
CA ALA A 96 1.16 3.49 -13.36
C ALA A 96 2.23 4.52 -13.77
N ASP A 97 2.74 4.49 -14.99
CA ASP A 97 3.65 5.48 -15.57
C ASP A 97 2.88 6.74 -16.00
N ALA A 98 1.62 6.59 -16.45
CA ALA A 98 0.70 7.71 -16.58
C ALA A 98 0.25 8.25 -15.19
N ASP A 99 0.23 7.44 -14.14
CA ASP A 99 -0.10 7.84 -12.78
C ASP A 99 1.12 8.39 -12.02
N ALA A 100 2.35 8.07 -12.42
CA ALA A 100 3.55 8.73 -11.91
C ALA A 100 3.66 10.16 -12.46
N ASP A 101 3.25 10.38 -13.71
CA ASP A 101 3.18 11.72 -14.30
C ASP A 101 1.87 12.47 -13.91
N ALA A 102 0.76 11.76 -13.66
CA ALA A 102 -0.49 12.36 -13.19
C ALA A 102 -0.55 12.59 -11.66
N ALA A 103 0.19 11.84 -10.84
CA ALA A 103 0.28 12.08 -9.40
C ALA A 103 1.13 13.30 -9.04
N ALA A 104 1.94 13.81 -9.98
CA ALA A 104 2.54 15.14 -9.87
C ALA A 104 1.56 16.26 -10.27
N HIS A 105 0.61 15.97 -11.17
CA HIS A 105 -0.26 16.98 -11.79
C HIS A 105 -1.57 17.25 -11.01
N ILE A 106 -2.13 16.25 -10.34
CA ILE A 106 -3.34 16.38 -9.51
C ILE A 106 -3.11 17.25 -8.24
N PRO A 107 -2.02 17.08 -7.46
CA PRO A 107 -1.78 17.95 -6.31
C PRO A 107 -1.37 19.37 -6.71
N ALA A 108 -0.74 19.59 -7.88
CA ALA A 108 -0.39 20.92 -8.37
C ALA A 108 -1.64 21.73 -8.77
N THR A 109 -2.54 21.14 -9.55
CA THR A 109 -3.81 21.78 -9.96
C THR A 109 -4.77 21.97 -8.79
N PHE A 110 -4.80 21.05 -7.82
CA PHE A 110 -5.55 21.23 -6.57
C PHE A 110 -5.00 22.38 -5.70
N ARG A 111 -3.67 22.53 -5.64
CA ARG A 111 -3.04 23.65 -4.92
C ARG A 111 -3.36 24.98 -5.57
N GLU A 112 -3.32 25.07 -6.90
CA GLU A 112 -3.64 26.32 -7.62
C GLU A 112 -5.12 26.71 -7.46
N ARG A 113 -6.06 25.77 -7.61
CA ARG A 113 -7.49 26.06 -7.41
C ARG A 113 -7.80 26.45 -5.97
N SER A 114 -7.19 25.79 -4.98
CA SER A 114 -7.38 26.10 -3.56
C SER A 114 -6.80 27.48 -3.21
N LEU A 115 -5.65 27.84 -3.79
CA LEU A 115 -5.08 29.17 -3.63
C LEU A 115 -6.00 30.23 -4.22
N LYS A 116 -6.52 30.02 -5.44
CA LYS A 116 -7.46 30.94 -6.10
C LYS A 116 -8.78 31.12 -5.34
N GLU A 117 -9.29 30.08 -4.70
CA GLU A 117 -10.47 30.19 -3.83
C GLU A 117 -10.15 31.00 -2.56
N ARG A 118 -8.99 30.79 -1.95
CA ARG A 118 -8.55 31.55 -0.77
C ARG A 118 -8.29 33.02 -1.10
N THR A 119 -7.69 33.33 -2.24
CA THR A 119 -7.47 34.73 -2.65
C THR A 119 -8.79 35.44 -2.90
N LYS A 120 -9.75 34.80 -3.56
CA LYS A 120 -11.11 35.35 -3.72
C LYS A 120 -11.77 35.61 -2.36
N ALA A 121 -11.68 34.66 -1.42
CA ALA A 121 -12.24 34.85 -0.09
C ALA A 121 -11.61 36.04 0.66
N VAL A 122 -10.28 36.22 0.53
CA VAL A 122 -9.57 37.37 1.11
C VAL A 122 -9.96 38.69 0.42
N GLU A 123 -10.12 38.69 -0.90
CA GLU A 123 -10.60 39.86 -1.65
C GLU A 123 -12.02 40.25 -1.25
N PHE A 124 -12.93 39.28 -1.07
CA PHE A 124 -14.29 39.53 -0.58
C PHE A 124 -14.29 40.14 0.83
N LEU A 125 -13.47 39.62 1.75
CA LEU A 125 -13.34 40.18 3.10
C LEU A 125 -12.77 41.60 3.09
N ASN A 126 -11.84 41.90 2.18
CA ASN A 126 -11.29 43.24 2.03
C ASN A 126 -12.35 44.22 1.50
N LEU A 127 -13.13 43.80 0.49
CA LEU A 127 -14.22 44.61 -0.07
C LEU A 127 -15.34 44.85 0.95
N GLU A 128 -15.68 43.84 1.77
CA GLU A 128 -16.63 43.98 2.87
C GLU A 128 -16.12 44.96 3.94
N MET A 129 -14.84 44.85 4.30
CA MET A 129 -14.19 45.78 5.24
C MET A 129 -14.19 47.23 4.71
N GLU A 130 -13.90 47.42 3.41
CA GLU A 130 -13.94 48.73 2.76
C GLU A 130 -15.36 49.29 2.73
N ALA A 131 -16.36 48.47 2.38
CA ALA A 131 -17.77 48.87 2.41
C ALA A 131 -18.21 49.29 3.82
N HIS A 132 -17.82 48.55 4.86
CA HIS A 132 -18.07 48.93 6.24
C HIS A 132 -17.38 50.25 6.63
N ASN A 133 -16.15 50.46 6.17
CA ASN A 133 -15.43 51.71 6.42
C ASN A 133 -16.10 52.91 5.74
N ILE A 134 -16.58 52.75 4.50
CA ILE A 134 -17.33 53.79 3.78
C ILE A 134 -18.64 54.11 4.50
N ILE A 135 -19.41 53.09 4.91
CA ILE A 135 -20.67 53.28 5.63
C ILE A 135 -20.45 54.02 6.94
N THR A 136 -19.42 53.65 7.70
CA THR A 136 -19.10 54.30 8.97
C THR A 136 -18.63 55.74 8.76
N ALA A 137 -17.73 55.99 7.80
CA ALA A 137 -17.31 57.34 7.42
C ALA A 137 -18.50 58.21 6.97
N THR A 138 -19.43 57.65 6.18
CA THR A 138 -20.63 58.37 5.73
C THR A 138 -21.57 58.69 6.90
N LYS A 139 -21.75 57.75 7.84
CA LYS A 139 -22.52 57.99 9.08
C LYS A 139 -21.90 59.07 9.93
N ILE A 140 -20.57 59.08 10.05
CA ILE A 140 -19.82 60.11 10.79
C ILE A 140 -19.99 61.46 10.10
N GLN A 141 -19.78 61.55 8.78
CA GLN A 141 -19.99 62.79 8.02
C GLN A 141 -21.42 63.30 8.13
N HIS A 142 -22.42 62.42 8.00
CA HIS A 142 -23.83 62.78 8.18
C HIS A 142 -24.11 63.28 9.60
N ALA A 143 -23.52 62.66 10.63
CA ALA A 143 -23.64 63.12 12.01
C ALA A 143 -22.99 64.51 12.21
N PHE A 144 -21.85 64.79 11.58
CA PHE A 144 -21.22 66.10 11.59
C PHE A 144 -22.01 67.16 10.80
N CYS A 145 -22.57 66.82 9.64
CA CYS A 145 -23.35 67.76 8.82
C CYS A 145 -24.73 68.06 9.42
N ASN A 146 -25.33 67.11 10.14
CA ASN A 146 -26.57 67.35 10.91
C ASN A 146 -26.29 67.89 12.32
N TYR A 147 -25.03 68.19 12.65
CA TYR A 147 -24.66 68.94 13.84
C TYR A 147 -24.72 70.44 13.50
N GLU A 148 -25.92 70.96 13.26
CA GLU A 148 -26.17 72.40 13.29
C GLU A 148 -26.54 72.82 14.72
N ILE A 149 -25.74 73.77 15.23
CA ILE A 149 -26.02 74.86 16.21
C ILE A 149 -27.14 74.62 17.23
#